data_AF-A0A067K7L4-F1
#
_entry.id   AF-A0A067K7L4-F1
#
_cell.length_a   1.000
_cell.length_b   1.000
_cell.length_c   1.000
_cell.angle_alpha   90.00
_cell.angle_beta   90.00
_cell.angle_gamma   90.00
#
_symmetry.space_group_name_H-M   'P 1'
#
loop_
_entity.id
_entity.type
_entity.pdbx_description
1 polymer ?
#
loop_
_entity_poly.entity_id
_entity_poly.type
_entity_poly.pdbx_seq_one_letter_code
_entity_poly.pdbx_strand_id
1 'polypeptide(L)'
;MALRPIDNALPITPERPKKQAKASLQMQKQAEFVNDENKVPLPASADATVDYISSENLKAIPDPESKIQGLIEGLNSKDWTKVCESLNNARRFALHHSSLLLPILEKVLLVVVKAMKNPRSALCKTSIMASSDIFNAFGDELLHFTTDAFDNLLLQLLLKASQDKRFVCEEAERALDAMVRSMTPLSLLHKLHGCVSHANLRVRAKAAMCISKSVSDMGLEEMKAFGLVSLVQMAADLLNDRLPEAREAARNLVISIFEAYTENEEQKQETWQNFCQFNLPTIHSQSIVKITSSQ
;
A
#
# COMPACT_ATOMS: atom_id res chain seq x y z
N MET A 1 -47.45 -58.03 20.60
CA MET A 1 -46.63 -59.05 19.91
C MET A 1 -45.33 -58.40 19.48
N ALA A 2 -44.21 -59.05 19.78
CA ALA A 2 -42.87 -58.62 19.43
C ALA A 2 -42.63 -58.69 17.91
N LEU A 3 -41.75 -57.83 17.39
CA LEU A 3 -40.52 -58.19 16.66
C LEU A 3 -39.70 -56.90 16.39
N ARG A 4 -38.39 -56.99 16.61
CA ARG A 4 -37.38 -55.89 16.57
C ARG A 4 -36.76 -55.75 15.14
N PRO A 5 -35.59 -55.09 14.95
CA PRO A 5 -35.46 -53.74 14.37
C PRO A 5 -34.63 -53.75 13.06
N ILE A 6 -34.53 -52.62 12.36
CA ILE A 6 -33.50 -52.42 11.34
C ILE A 6 -32.73 -51.13 11.66
N ASP A 7 -31.48 -51.34 12.05
CA ASP A 7 -30.43 -50.33 12.22
C ASP A 7 -30.15 -49.60 10.90
N ASN A 8 -29.88 -48.30 11.00
CA ASN A 8 -29.02 -47.60 10.05
C ASN A 8 -28.27 -46.47 10.78
N ALA A 9 -27.12 -46.85 11.33
CA ALA A 9 -26.10 -45.92 11.83
C ALA A 9 -25.09 -45.60 10.71
N LEU A 10 -24.61 -44.36 10.74
CA LEU A 10 -23.63 -43.73 9.84
C LEU A 10 -22.28 -44.48 9.78
N PRO A 11 -21.54 -44.43 8.65
CA PRO A 11 -20.10 -44.70 8.63
C PRO A 11 -19.26 -43.43 8.77
N ILE A 12 -18.17 -43.63 9.51
CA ILE A 12 -17.12 -42.73 9.97
C ILE A 12 -16.06 -42.51 8.87
N THR A 13 -15.43 -41.34 8.91
CA THR A 13 -14.30 -40.86 8.09
C THR A 13 -13.10 -41.82 8.00
N PRO A 14 -12.38 -41.89 6.86
CA PRO A 14 -11.02 -42.43 6.81
C PRO A 14 -9.93 -41.34 6.97
N GLU A 15 -8.92 -41.68 7.78
CA GLU A 15 -7.74 -40.89 8.15
C GLU A 15 -6.77 -40.57 7.00
N ARG A 16 -6.07 -39.45 7.18
CA ARG A 16 -4.96 -38.93 6.36
C ARG A 16 -3.67 -39.76 6.57
N PRO A 17 -2.91 -40.14 5.53
CA PRO A 17 -1.59 -40.73 5.73
C PRO A 17 -0.53 -39.69 6.08
N LYS A 18 0.26 -40.00 7.13
CA LYS A 18 1.41 -39.24 7.62
C LYS A 18 2.59 -39.31 6.63
N LYS A 19 3.18 -38.15 6.32
CA LYS A 19 4.36 -38.00 5.46
C LYS A 19 5.63 -38.36 6.28
N GLN A 20 6.32 -39.44 5.90
CA GLN A 20 7.64 -39.77 6.45
C GLN A 20 8.75 -38.98 5.75
N ALA A 21 9.69 -38.48 6.55
CA ALA A 21 10.93 -37.87 6.10
C ALA A 21 11.86 -38.92 5.48
N LYS A 22 12.50 -38.60 4.35
CA LYS A 22 13.65 -39.36 3.85
C LYS A 22 14.81 -38.43 3.52
N ALA A 23 15.93 -38.84 4.08
CA ALA A 23 17.22 -38.19 4.10
C ALA A 23 17.86 -38.06 2.71
N SER A 24 18.66 -37.02 2.60
CA SER A 24 19.65 -36.72 1.58
C SER A 24 20.68 -37.85 1.42
N LEU A 25 20.89 -38.31 0.19
CA LEU A 25 22.07 -39.08 -0.22
C LEU A 25 22.68 -38.40 -1.45
N GLN A 26 23.91 -37.90 -1.28
CA GLN A 26 24.82 -37.55 -2.34
C GLN A 26 25.28 -38.82 -3.06
N MET A 27 25.30 -38.80 -4.39
CA MET A 27 26.11 -39.73 -5.18
C MET A 27 26.88 -38.93 -6.25
N GLN A 28 28.20 -38.95 -6.11
CA GLN A 28 29.15 -38.62 -7.16
C GLN A 28 29.07 -39.66 -8.28
N LYS A 29 29.12 -39.22 -9.54
CA LYS A 29 29.57 -40.06 -10.66
C LYS A 29 30.25 -39.20 -11.74
N GLN A 30 31.58 -39.26 -11.78
CA GLN A 30 32.39 -39.15 -13.01
C GLN A 30 32.11 -40.40 -13.87
N ALA A 31 32.23 -40.47 -15.19
CA ALA A 31 32.52 -39.56 -16.30
C ALA A 31 32.03 -40.32 -17.57
N GLU A 32 31.81 -39.66 -18.71
CA GLU A 32 32.22 -40.17 -20.05
C GLU A 32 31.85 -39.17 -21.17
N PHE A 33 32.81 -38.96 -22.06
CA PHE A 33 32.71 -38.18 -23.29
C PHE A 33 31.92 -38.97 -24.35
N VAL A 34 30.83 -38.40 -24.86
CA VAL A 34 30.28 -38.77 -26.17
C VAL A 34 29.83 -37.49 -26.89
N ASN A 35 30.33 -37.32 -28.10
CA ASN A 35 30.10 -36.19 -29.00
C ASN A 35 28.73 -36.40 -29.69
N ASP A 36 27.77 -35.48 -29.51
CA ASP A 36 26.48 -35.53 -30.20
C ASP A 36 26.05 -34.13 -30.67
N GLU A 37 26.06 -33.94 -31.99
CA GLU A 37 25.68 -32.70 -32.70
C GLU A 37 24.16 -32.53 -32.77
N ASN A 38 23.52 -32.36 -31.61
CA ASN A 38 22.13 -31.89 -31.59
C ASN A 38 21.85 -31.02 -30.35
N LYS A 39 22.32 -29.77 -30.39
CA LYS A 39 21.98 -28.76 -29.38
C LYS A 39 20.57 -28.24 -29.63
N VAL A 40 19.60 -28.81 -28.92
CA VAL A 40 18.38 -28.07 -28.56
C VAL A 40 18.82 -26.84 -27.74
N PRO A 41 18.39 -25.61 -28.06
CA PRO A 41 18.74 -24.45 -27.24
C PRO A 41 18.30 -24.69 -25.80
N LEU A 42 19.27 -24.73 -24.89
CA LEU A 42 19.02 -24.70 -23.45
C LEU A 42 18.09 -23.51 -23.17
N PRO A 43 17.02 -23.68 -22.38
CA PRO A 43 16.24 -22.54 -21.95
C PRO A 43 17.19 -21.65 -21.13
N ALA A 44 17.46 -20.45 -21.64
CA ALA A 44 18.04 -19.38 -20.84
C ALA A 44 17.00 -18.96 -19.81
N SER A 45 16.93 -19.72 -18.72
CA SER A 45 16.18 -19.39 -17.51
C SER A 45 17.16 -19.49 -16.35
N ALA A 46 18.22 -18.68 -16.42
CA ALA A 46 18.80 -18.17 -15.19
C ALA A 46 17.69 -17.33 -14.54
N ASP A 47 17.18 -17.80 -13.42
CA ASP A 47 16.24 -17.05 -12.60
C ASP A 47 16.97 -15.77 -12.17
N ALA A 48 16.79 -14.69 -12.95
CA ALA A 48 17.49 -13.44 -12.73
C ALA A 48 17.00 -12.89 -11.39
N THR A 49 17.78 -13.12 -10.34
CA THR A 49 17.49 -12.61 -9.01
C THR A 49 17.63 -11.10 -9.06
N VAL A 50 16.50 -10.40 -8.94
CA VAL A 50 16.51 -8.93 -8.79
C VAL A 50 16.93 -8.62 -7.37
N ASP A 51 18.06 -7.93 -7.24
CA ASP A 51 18.53 -7.42 -5.96
C ASP A 51 17.72 -6.17 -5.56
N TYR A 52 17.21 -6.17 -4.33
CA TYR A 52 16.39 -5.08 -3.79
C TYR A 52 17.25 -4.16 -2.93
N ILE A 53 17.87 -3.18 -3.57
CA ILE A 53 18.74 -2.20 -2.90
C ILE A 53 17.85 -1.16 -2.19
N SER A 54 18.08 -0.96 -0.88
CA SER A 54 17.38 0.07 -0.11
C SER A 54 17.79 1.48 -0.55
N SER A 55 16.94 2.47 -0.28
CA SER A 55 17.11 3.82 -0.81
C SER A 55 18.38 4.50 -0.29
N GLU A 56 18.74 4.27 0.98
CA GLU A 56 19.98 4.74 1.60
C GLU A 56 21.26 4.15 0.97
N ASN A 57 21.15 3.02 0.28
CA ASN A 57 22.27 2.35 -0.39
C ASN A 57 22.33 2.66 -1.90
N LEU A 58 21.36 3.38 -2.45
CA LEU A 58 21.37 3.77 -3.86
C LEU A 58 22.35 4.92 -4.10
N LYS A 59 23.32 4.68 -4.99
CA LYS A 59 24.32 5.69 -5.38
C LYS A 59 23.79 6.59 -6.51
N ALA A 60 24.27 7.82 -6.58
CA ALA A 60 24.00 8.74 -7.68
C ALA A 60 24.34 8.13 -9.06
N ILE A 61 23.69 8.59 -10.12
CA ILE A 61 23.94 8.14 -11.51
C ILE A 61 25.15 8.92 -12.06
N PRO A 62 26.16 8.25 -12.64
CA PRO A 62 27.21 8.95 -13.37
C PRO A 62 26.64 9.51 -14.67
N ASP A 63 26.97 10.77 -14.96
CA ASP A 63 26.49 11.51 -16.15
C ASP A 63 24.95 11.54 -16.28
N PRO A 64 24.23 12.11 -15.30
CA PRO A 64 22.78 12.02 -15.23
C PRO A 64 22.06 12.72 -16.40
N GLU A 65 22.67 13.79 -16.95
CA GLU A 65 22.16 14.55 -18.11
C GLU A 65 22.09 13.71 -19.39
N SER A 66 23.08 12.84 -19.62
CA SER A 66 23.04 11.90 -20.73
C SER A 66 22.06 10.75 -20.45
N LYS A 67 22.08 10.23 -19.22
CA LYS A 67 21.32 9.02 -18.86
C LYS A 67 19.81 9.24 -18.79
N ILE A 68 19.35 10.45 -18.48
CA ILE A 68 17.90 10.73 -18.38
C ILE A 68 17.18 10.51 -19.72
N GLN A 69 17.86 10.73 -20.84
CA GLN A 69 17.30 10.58 -22.20
C GLN A 69 16.85 9.14 -22.49
N GLY A 70 17.56 8.14 -21.94
CA GLY A 70 17.25 6.72 -22.12
C GLY A 70 16.27 6.14 -21.08
N LEU A 71 15.90 6.90 -20.05
CA LEU A 71 15.12 6.37 -18.93
C LEU A 71 13.74 5.86 -19.37
N ILE A 72 13.02 6.67 -20.14
CA ILE A 72 11.67 6.33 -20.63
C ILE A 72 11.72 5.13 -21.59
N GLU A 73 12.75 5.03 -22.42
CA GLU A 73 12.92 3.87 -23.31
C GLU A 73 13.13 2.58 -22.51
N GLY A 74 13.98 2.63 -21.48
CA GLY A 74 14.22 1.50 -20.60
C GLY A 74 12.98 1.08 -19.80
N LEU A 75 12.22 2.05 -19.30
CA LEU A 75 10.94 1.83 -18.60
C LEU A 75 9.88 1.20 -19.51
N ASN A 76 9.91 1.47 -20.82
CA ASN A 76 9.00 0.88 -21.80
C ASN A 76 9.51 -0.41 -22.46
N SER A 77 10.63 -0.96 -21.98
CA SER A 77 11.19 -2.21 -22.48
C SER A 77 10.20 -3.38 -22.37
N LYS A 78 10.27 -4.30 -23.34
CA LYS A 78 9.57 -5.60 -23.26
C LYS A 78 10.28 -6.58 -22.31
N ASP A 79 11.58 -6.37 -22.09
CA ASP A 79 12.36 -7.12 -21.12
C ASP A 79 12.12 -6.58 -19.72
N TRP A 80 11.48 -7.40 -18.88
CA TRP A 80 11.13 -7.04 -17.51
C TRP A 80 12.34 -6.76 -16.63
N THR A 81 13.49 -7.35 -16.90
CA THR A 81 14.73 -7.10 -16.14
C THR A 81 15.25 -5.69 -16.40
N LYS A 82 15.26 -5.27 -17.68
CA LYS A 82 15.57 -3.89 -18.09
C LYS A 82 14.59 -2.88 -17.50
N VAL A 83 13.30 -3.23 -17.35
CA VAL A 83 12.33 -2.37 -16.65
C VAL A 83 12.67 -2.25 -15.16
N CYS A 84 13.03 -3.34 -14.47
CA CYS A 84 13.50 -3.26 -13.07
C CYS A 84 14.75 -2.39 -12.92
N GLU A 85 15.73 -2.53 -13.82
CA GLU A 85 16.92 -1.67 -13.84
C GLU A 85 16.53 -0.20 -14.03
N SER A 86 15.63 0.08 -14.97
CA SER A 86 15.16 1.44 -15.26
C SER A 86 14.35 2.04 -14.11
N LEU A 87 13.56 1.23 -13.38
CA LEU A 87 12.90 1.65 -12.15
C LEU A 87 13.91 2.00 -11.06
N ASN A 88 15.00 1.23 -10.91
CA ASN A 88 16.08 1.58 -10.00
C ASN A 88 16.82 2.86 -10.44
N ASN A 89 16.96 3.12 -11.74
CA ASN A 89 17.46 4.40 -12.20
C ASN A 89 16.49 5.54 -11.89
N ALA A 90 15.18 5.36 -12.06
CA ALA A 90 14.17 6.35 -11.65
C ALA A 90 14.27 6.67 -10.14
N ARG A 91 14.50 5.66 -9.29
CA ARG A 91 14.80 5.85 -7.86
C ARG A 91 16.03 6.71 -7.62
N ARG A 92 17.14 6.39 -8.30
CA ARG A 92 18.39 7.17 -8.18
C ARG A 92 18.22 8.61 -8.67
N PHE A 93 17.43 8.82 -9.73
CA PHE A 93 17.08 10.16 -10.19
C PHE A 93 16.23 10.91 -9.16
N ALA A 94 15.19 10.28 -8.59
CA ALA A 94 14.37 10.90 -7.55
C ALA A 94 15.22 11.33 -6.33
N LEU A 95 16.14 10.48 -5.88
CA LEU A 95 16.95 10.73 -4.69
C LEU A 95 18.08 11.73 -4.90
N HIS A 96 18.76 11.71 -6.06
CA HIS A 96 20.02 12.44 -6.27
C HIS A 96 19.94 13.53 -7.34
N HIS A 97 18.92 13.50 -8.20
CA HIS A 97 18.81 14.33 -9.40
C HIS A 97 17.33 14.66 -9.74
N SER A 98 16.52 14.99 -8.73
CA SER A 98 15.05 15.13 -8.85
C SER A 98 14.64 16.13 -9.92
N SER A 99 15.40 17.22 -10.08
CA SER A 99 15.17 18.25 -11.10
C SER A 99 15.22 17.72 -12.54
N LEU A 100 16.00 16.67 -12.82
CA LEU A 100 16.05 16.04 -14.14
C LEU A 100 14.89 15.08 -14.38
N LEU A 101 14.34 14.51 -13.32
CA LEU A 101 13.20 13.59 -13.39
C LEU A 101 11.88 14.35 -13.52
N LEU A 102 11.75 15.51 -12.87
CA LEU A 102 10.52 16.31 -12.83
C LEU A 102 9.86 16.51 -14.21
N PRO A 103 10.58 16.90 -15.28
CA PRO A 103 9.97 17.13 -16.60
C PRO A 103 9.35 15.88 -17.25
N ILE A 104 9.74 14.68 -16.81
CA ILE A 104 9.24 13.41 -17.33
C ILE A 104 8.49 12.59 -16.27
N LEU A 105 8.28 13.15 -15.07
CA LEU A 105 7.78 12.43 -13.90
C LEU A 105 6.41 11.82 -14.15
N GLU A 106 5.47 12.54 -14.76
CA GLU A 106 4.15 12.01 -15.09
C GLU A 106 4.23 10.73 -15.95
N LYS A 107 5.09 10.71 -16.97
CA LYS A 107 5.31 9.52 -17.80
C LYS A 107 5.90 8.38 -16.98
N VAL A 108 6.79 8.68 -16.04
CA VAL A 108 7.36 7.70 -15.11
C VAL A 108 6.28 7.13 -14.19
N LEU A 109 5.38 7.96 -13.64
CA LEU A 109 4.26 7.50 -12.80
C LEU A 109 3.36 6.52 -13.54
N LEU A 110 3.01 6.82 -14.80
CA LEU A 110 2.19 5.92 -15.63
C LEU A 110 2.86 4.55 -15.81
N VAL A 111 4.18 4.52 -16.03
CA VAL A 111 4.91 3.25 -16.15
C VAL A 111 5.04 2.54 -14.80
N VAL A 112 5.27 3.26 -13.71
CA VAL A 112 5.30 2.72 -12.34
C VAL A 112 3.98 2.01 -12.02
N VAL A 113 2.84 2.64 -12.31
CA VAL A 113 1.50 2.04 -12.16
C VAL A 113 1.36 0.77 -13.00
N LYS A 114 1.81 0.80 -14.27
CA LYS A 114 1.79 -0.36 -15.16
C LYS A 114 2.66 -1.50 -14.62
N ALA A 115 3.84 -1.19 -14.07
CA ALA A 115 4.76 -2.16 -13.48
C ALA A 115 4.20 -2.77 -12.19
N MET A 116 3.50 -2.00 -11.35
CA MET A 116 2.83 -2.52 -10.15
C MET A 116 1.74 -3.55 -10.49
N LYS A 117 1.02 -3.35 -11.59
CA LYS A 117 -0.02 -4.27 -12.07
C LYS A 117 0.55 -5.57 -12.64
N ASN A 118 1.87 -5.65 -12.88
CA ASN A 118 2.49 -6.85 -13.43
C ASN A 118 2.45 -8.03 -12.43
N PRO A 119 2.21 -9.28 -12.89
CA PRO A 119 2.18 -10.45 -12.02
C PRO A 119 3.54 -10.82 -11.44
N ARG A 120 4.65 -10.36 -12.04
CA ARG A 120 6.00 -10.60 -11.50
C ARG A 120 6.22 -9.77 -10.25
N SER A 121 6.46 -10.42 -9.11
CA SER A 121 6.70 -9.71 -7.86
C SER A 121 7.94 -8.83 -7.88
N ALA A 122 8.95 -9.16 -8.69
CA ALA A 122 10.13 -8.30 -8.83
C ALA A 122 9.79 -6.93 -9.40
N LEU A 123 9.02 -6.88 -10.50
CA LEU A 123 8.53 -5.62 -11.07
C LEU A 123 7.60 -4.88 -10.11
N CYS A 124 6.65 -5.62 -9.53
CA CYS A 124 5.68 -5.06 -8.60
C CYS A 124 6.37 -4.41 -7.40
N LYS A 125 7.29 -5.12 -6.74
CA LYS A 125 8.01 -4.58 -5.59
C LYS A 125 8.95 -3.44 -5.98
N THR A 126 9.71 -3.56 -7.07
CA THR A 126 10.65 -2.49 -7.49
C THR A 126 9.91 -1.20 -7.84
N SER A 127 8.71 -1.30 -8.45
CA SER A 127 7.88 -0.13 -8.75
C SER A 127 7.26 0.50 -7.49
N ILE A 128 6.93 -0.30 -6.47
CA ILE A 128 6.51 0.23 -5.16
C ILE A 128 7.67 0.95 -4.46
N MET A 129 8.88 0.36 -4.44
CA MET A 129 10.08 1.03 -3.90
C MET A 129 10.37 2.33 -4.64
N ALA A 130 10.17 2.35 -5.96
CA ALA A 130 10.27 3.58 -6.76
C ALA A 130 9.24 4.63 -6.37
N SER A 131 8.02 4.21 -6.01
CA SER A 131 6.98 5.14 -5.55
C SER A 131 7.37 5.79 -4.22
N SER A 132 7.93 5.03 -3.27
CA SER A 132 8.43 5.59 -2.00
C SER A 132 9.46 6.70 -2.23
N ASP A 133 10.45 6.44 -3.09
CA ASP A 133 11.50 7.43 -3.39
C ASP A 133 10.95 8.65 -4.13
N ILE A 134 9.96 8.46 -5.01
CA ILE A 134 9.25 9.54 -5.70
C ILE A 134 8.44 10.39 -4.71
N PHE A 135 7.69 9.78 -3.79
CA PHE A 135 6.96 10.54 -2.76
C PHE A 135 7.90 11.41 -1.94
N ASN A 136 8.99 10.83 -1.43
CA ASN A 136 9.98 11.56 -0.65
C ASN A 136 10.66 12.70 -1.43
N ALA A 137 10.80 12.56 -2.75
CA ALA A 137 11.47 13.56 -3.59
C ALA A 137 10.54 14.71 -4.04
N PHE A 138 9.26 14.43 -4.28
CA PHE A 138 8.35 15.36 -4.94
C PHE A 138 7.16 15.82 -4.10
N GLY A 139 6.74 15.04 -3.09
CA GLY A 139 5.63 15.41 -2.21
C GLY A 139 4.41 15.94 -2.96
N ASP A 140 4.00 17.17 -2.62
CA ASP A 140 2.85 17.85 -3.21
C ASP A 140 2.99 18.19 -4.71
N GLU A 141 4.21 18.23 -5.28
CA GLU A 141 4.38 18.44 -6.73
C GLU A 141 3.67 17.34 -7.54
N LEU A 142 3.48 16.16 -6.94
CA LEU A 142 2.74 15.05 -7.54
C LEU A 142 1.25 15.37 -7.76
N LEU A 143 0.70 16.35 -7.06
CA LEU A 143 -0.70 16.78 -7.19
C LEU A 143 -0.94 17.73 -8.37
N HIS A 144 0.12 18.29 -8.97
CA HIS A 144 0.02 19.18 -10.14
C HIS A 144 -0.14 18.43 -11.47
N PHE A 145 0.16 17.13 -11.50
CA PHE A 145 -0.05 16.31 -12.69
C PHE A 145 -1.54 16.06 -12.94
N THR A 146 -1.86 15.43 -14.07
CA THR A 146 -3.25 15.03 -14.32
C THR A 146 -3.79 14.23 -13.14
N THR A 147 -4.98 14.59 -12.69
CA THR A 147 -5.66 13.95 -11.55
C THR A 147 -5.62 12.43 -11.64
N ASP A 148 -5.78 11.89 -12.84
CA ASP A 148 -5.77 10.45 -13.09
C ASP A 148 -4.43 9.77 -12.79
N ALA A 149 -3.28 10.42 -13.02
CA ALA A 149 -1.98 9.77 -12.84
C ALA A 149 -1.70 9.46 -11.36
N PHE A 150 -1.89 10.46 -10.49
CA PHE A 150 -1.73 10.30 -9.04
C PHE A 150 -2.81 9.38 -8.46
N ASP A 151 -4.08 9.59 -8.84
CA ASP A 151 -5.18 8.79 -8.31
C ASP A 151 -5.04 7.30 -8.68
N ASN A 152 -4.53 7.00 -9.89
CA ASN A 152 -4.21 5.63 -10.27
C ASN A 152 -3.06 5.04 -9.44
N LEU A 153 -2.01 5.82 -9.15
CA LEU A 153 -0.90 5.38 -8.30
C LEU A 153 -1.38 5.07 -6.87
N LEU A 154 -2.12 6.00 -6.27
CA LEU A 154 -2.70 5.86 -4.95
C LEU A 154 -3.58 4.61 -4.87
N LEU A 155 -4.51 4.44 -5.80
CA LEU A 155 -5.39 3.26 -5.84
C LEU A 155 -4.58 1.96 -5.99
N GLN A 156 -3.56 1.95 -6.85
CA GLN A 156 -2.73 0.75 -6.99
C GLN A 156 -1.95 0.42 -5.72
N LEU A 157 -1.37 1.40 -5.03
CA LEU A 157 -0.68 1.18 -3.76
C LEU A 157 -1.63 0.62 -2.69
N LEU A 158 -2.83 1.19 -2.56
CA LEU A 158 -3.85 0.68 -1.64
C LEU A 158 -4.25 -0.76 -1.96
N LEU A 159 -4.41 -1.11 -3.24
CA LEU A 159 -4.67 -2.48 -3.67
C LEU A 159 -3.50 -3.42 -3.33
N LYS A 160 -2.25 -2.96 -3.50
CA LYS A 160 -1.06 -3.77 -3.17
C LYS A 160 -0.85 -3.92 -1.67
N ALA A 161 -1.23 -2.94 -0.86
CA ALA A 161 -1.26 -3.03 0.60
C ALA A 161 -2.44 -3.86 1.14
N SER A 162 -3.37 -4.29 0.27
CA SER A 162 -4.57 -5.06 0.65
C SER A 162 -4.47 -6.55 0.30
N GLN A 163 -3.34 -7.01 -0.22
CA GLN A 163 -3.16 -8.39 -0.69
C GLN A 163 -2.51 -9.29 0.39
N ASP A 164 -2.61 -10.62 0.21
CA ASP A 164 -2.07 -11.59 1.17
C ASP A 164 -0.56 -11.87 1.01
N LYS A 165 0.05 -11.45 -0.10
CA LYS A 165 1.49 -11.61 -0.35
C LYS A 165 2.30 -10.59 0.47
N ARG A 166 2.63 -11.00 1.70
CA ARG A 166 3.34 -10.21 2.73
C ARG A 166 4.48 -9.34 2.19
N PHE A 167 5.41 -9.92 1.44
CA PHE A 167 6.57 -9.21 0.89
C PHE A 167 6.24 -7.98 0.01
N VAL A 168 5.13 -8.02 -0.71
CA VAL A 168 4.67 -6.90 -1.55
C VAL A 168 3.76 -5.97 -0.73
N CYS A 169 2.93 -6.55 0.13
CA CYS A 169 2.05 -5.80 1.03
C CYS A 169 2.82 -4.86 1.96
N GLU A 170 3.84 -5.36 2.66
CA GLU A 170 4.69 -4.56 3.56
C GLU A 170 5.48 -3.47 2.83
N GLU A 171 5.87 -3.70 1.57
CA GLU A 171 6.49 -2.64 0.77
C GLU A 171 5.47 -1.57 0.36
N ALA A 172 4.24 -1.97 0.01
CA ALA A 172 3.19 -1.02 -0.35
C ALA A 172 2.75 -0.17 0.86
N GLU A 173 2.67 -0.77 2.05
CA GLU A 173 2.42 -0.03 3.29
C GLU A 173 3.54 0.98 3.58
N ARG A 174 4.81 0.62 3.39
CA ARG A 174 5.93 1.57 3.52
C ARG A 174 5.86 2.71 2.51
N ALA A 175 5.43 2.43 1.27
CA ALA A 175 5.24 3.48 0.26
C ALA A 175 4.08 4.42 0.61
N LEU A 176 2.97 3.90 1.14
CA LEU A 176 1.86 4.72 1.65
C LEU A 176 2.31 5.58 2.84
N ASP A 177 3.14 5.03 3.74
CA ASP A 177 3.71 5.79 4.86
C ASP A 177 4.68 6.89 4.38
N ALA A 178 5.48 6.62 3.35
CA ALA A 178 6.31 7.65 2.71
C ALA A 178 5.47 8.77 2.10
N MET A 179 4.36 8.43 1.43
CA MET A 179 3.41 9.40 0.88
C MET A 179 2.81 10.28 1.99
N VAL A 180 2.30 9.69 3.07
CA VAL A 180 1.72 10.46 4.19
C VAL A 180 2.74 11.42 4.81
N ARG A 181 4.01 11.00 4.95
CA ARG A 181 5.07 11.83 5.56
C ARG A 181 5.62 12.94 4.67
N SER A 182 5.41 12.86 3.35
CA SER A 182 6.05 13.76 2.38
C SER A 182 5.09 14.76 1.75
N MET A 183 3.79 14.64 2.02
CA MET A 183 2.75 15.49 1.44
C MET A 183 2.08 16.34 2.50
N THR A 184 1.54 17.49 2.10
CA THR A 184 0.77 18.35 3.00
C THR A 184 -0.52 17.62 3.41
N PRO A 185 -0.81 17.49 4.72
CA PRO A 185 -1.93 16.70 5.20
C PRO A 185 -3.29 17.03 4.58
N LEU A 186 -3.64 18.31 4.50
CA LEU A 186 -4.92 18.74 3.92
C LEU A 186 -5.08 18.32 2.45
N SER A 187 -4.03 18.53 1.64
CA SER A 187 -4.02 18.18 0.22
C SER A 187 -4.16 16.67 0.01
N LEU A 188 -3.42 15.89 0.81
CA LEU A 188 -3.49 14.43 0.76
C LEU A 188 -4.85 13.90 1.22
N LEU A 189 -5.43 14.51 2.26
CA LEU A 189 -6.75 14.14 2.78
C LEU A 189 -7.84 14.28 1.70
N HIS A 190 -7.82 15.36 0.91
CA HIS A 190 -8.74 15.52 -0.22
C HIS A 190 -8.63 14.40 -1.25
N LYS A 191 -7.42 13.87 -1.49
CA LYS A 191 -7.21 12.72 -2.39
C LYS A 191 -7.67 11.39 -1.78
N LEU A 192 -7.43 11.18 -0.49
CA LEU A 192 -7.78 9.93 0.20
C LEU A 192 -9.27 9.80 0.49
N HIS A 193 -10.00 10.91 0.60
CA HIS A 193 -11.43 10.92 0.97
C HIS A 193 -12.29 9.99 0.11
N GLY A 194 -12.06 9.92 -1.21
CA GLY A 194 -12.81 9.00 -2.08
C GLY A 194 -12.52 7.52 -1.82
N CYS A 195 -11.35 7.20 -1.27
CA CYS A 195 -10.89 5.81 -1.08
C CYS A 195 -11.51 5.13 0.15
N VAL A 196 -11.96 5.89 1.16
CA VAL A 196 -12.62 5.32 2.34
C VAL A 196 -14.08 4.91 2.10
N SER A 197 -14.61 5.15 0.91
CA SER A 197 -15.93 4.63 0.46
C SER A 197 -15.81 3.48 -0.55
N HIS A 198 -14.60 2.96 -0.76
CA HIS A 198 -14.34 1.93 -1.76
C HIS A 198 -15.06 0.60 -1.45
N ALA A 199 -15.51 -0.14 -2.47
CA ALA A 199 -16.26 -1.39 -2.26
C ALA A 199 -15.43 -2.49 -1.56
N ASN A 200 -14.11 -2.55 -1.83
CA ASN A 200 -13.19 -3.46 -1.16
C ASN A 200 -12.87 -2.98 0.26
N LEU A 201 -13.28 -3.77 1.26
CA LEU A 201 -13.10 -3.49 2.69
C LEU A 201 -11.62 -3.23 3.05
N ARG A 202 -10.69 -4.03 2.50
CA ARG A 202 -9.25 -3.91 2.82
C ARG A 202 -8.66 -2.61 2.29
N VAL A 203 -9.09 -2.17 1.10
CA VAL A 203 -8.71 -0.87 0.53
C VAL A 203 -9.20 0.26 1.42
N ARG A 204 -10.46 0.20 1.89
CA ARG A 204 -10.99 1.20 2.84
C ARG A 204 -10.18 1.25 4.13
N ALA A 205 -9.84 0.09 4.70
CA ALA A 205 -9.02 0.04 5.91
C ALA A 205 -7.65 0.69 5.69
N LYS A 206 -6.97 0.42 4.58
CA LYS A 206 -5.68 1.05 4.26
C LYS A 206 -5.81 2.56 4.01
N ALA A 207 -6.87 3.00 3.34
CA ALA A 207 -7.14 4.43 3.16
C ALA A 207 -7.43 5.11 4.51
N ALA A 208 -8.23 4.50 5.38
CA ALA A 208 -8.54 5.01 6.71
C ALA A 208 -7.28 5.17 7.57
N MET A 209 -6.35 4.21 7.50
CA MET A 209 -5.06 4.33 8.18
C MET A 209 -4.24 5.53 7.67
N CYS A 210 -4.21 5.76 6.35
CA CYS A 210 -3.50 6.91 5.77
C CYS A 210 -4.16 8.22 6.21
N ILE A 211 -5.50 8.29 6.19
CA ILE A 211 -6.26 9.46 6.64
C ILE A 211 -6.00 9.75 8.12
N SER A 212 -6.07 8.73 8.98
CA SER A 212 -5.82 8.90 10.42
C SER A 212 -4.43 9.45 10.70
N LYS A 213 -3.38 8.95 10.02
CA LYS A 213 -2.02 9.46 10.14
C LYS A 213 -1.86 10.88 9.57
N SER A 214 -2.55 11.18 8.47
CA SER A 214 -2.53 12.52 7.89
C SER A 214 -3.18 13.53 8.83
N VAL A 215 -4.33 13.20 9.41
CA VAL A 215 -5.09 14.11 10.29
C VAL A 215 -4.43 14.29 11.65
N SER A 216 -3.64 13.33 12.14
CA SER A 216 -2.89 13.52 13.40
C SER A 216 -1.85 14.63 13.33
N ASP A 217 -1.40 14.99 12.12
CA ASP A 217 -0.43 16.07 11.89
C ASP A 217 -1.10 17.41 11.52
N MET A 218 -2.45 17.47 11.50
CA MET A 218 -3.21 18.67 11.14
C MET A 218 -3.56 19.52 12.36
N GLY A 219 -3.51 20.84 12.21
CA GLY A 219 -4.11 21.79 13.14
C GLY A 219 -5.62 21.97 12.92
N LEU A 220 -6.31 22.59 13.89
CA LEU A 220 -7.74 22.84 13.83
C LEU A 220 -8.16 23.62 12.56
N GLU A 221 -7.38 24.61 12.14
CA GLU A 221 -7.70 25.41 10.95
C GLU A 221 -7.62 24.59 9.64
N GLU A 222 -6.70 23.63 9.54
CA GLU A 222 -6.64 22.72 8.38
C GLU A 222 -7.82 21.75 8.41
N MET A 223 -8.20 21.25 9.60
CA MET A 223 -9.38 20.39 9.74
C MET A 223 -10.68 21.14 9.39
N LYS A 224 -10.78 22.42 9.75
CA LYS A 224 -11.88 23.31 9.34
C LYS A 224 -11.87 23.55 7.83
N ALA A 225 -10.69 23.76 7.23
CA ALA A 225 -10.55 23.96 5.79
C ALA A 225 -11.01 22.75 4.98
N PHE A 226 -10.76 21.52 5.46
CA PHE A 226 -11.37 20.32 4.88
C PHE A 226 -12.88 20.25 5.16
N GLY A 227 -13.27 20.57 6.40
CA GLY A 227 -14.63 20.49 6.91
C GLY A 227 -14.72 19.54 8.11
N LEU A 228 -14.79 20.09 9.32
CA LEU A 228 -14.86 19.32 10.58
C LEU A 228 -16.04 18.34 10.62
N VAL A 229 -17.21 18.79 10.15
CA VAL A 229 -18.42 17.93 10.09
C VAL A 229 -18.19 16.73 9.18
N SER A 230 -17.58 16.96 8.00
CA SER A 230 -17.25 15.90 7.05
C SER A 230 -16.24 14.90 7.64
N LEU A 231 -15.22 15.39 8.35
CA LEU A 231 -14.24 14.54 9.04
C LEU A 231 -14.89 13.65 10.10
N VAL A 232 -15.76 14.22 10.94
CA VAL A 232 -16.41 13.48 12.02
C VAL A 232 -17.45 12.50 11.49
N GLN A 233 -18.17 12.84 10.42
CA GLN A 233 -19.05 11.90 9.74
C GLN A 233 -18.25 10.74 9.12
N MET A 234 -17.13 11.03 8.47
CA MET A 234 -16.23 10.01 7.92
C MET A 234 -15.73 9.05 9.00
N ALA A 235 -15.32 9.58 10.15
CA ALA A 235 -14.90 8.77 11.28
C ALA A 235 -16.04 7.88 11.81
N ALA A 236 -17.25 8.42 11.92
CA ALA A 236 -18.43 7.67 12.36
C ALA A 236 -18.79 6.52 11.41
N ASP A 237 -18.69 6.75 10.09
CA ASP A 237 -18.94 5.71 9.09
C ASP A 237 -17.88 4.60 9.18
N LEU A 238 -16.61 4.97 9.36
CA LEU A 238 -15.50 4.02 9.51
C LEU A 238 -15.53 3.23 10.83
N LEU A 239 -16.05 3.80 11.92
CA LEU A 239 -16.28 3.07 13.18
C LEU A 239 -17.22 1.87 13.00
N ASN A 240 -18.10 1.94 12.00
CA ASN A 240 -19.03 0.86 11.63
C ASN A 240 -18.47 -0.06 10.52
N ASP A 241 -17.22 0.14 10.07
CA ASP A 241 -16.63 -0.72 9.05
C ASP A 241 -16.49 -2.16 9.56
N ARG A 242 -16.47 -3.12 8.62
CA ARG A 242 -16.36 -4.55 8.92
C ARG A 242 -14.96 -4.94 9.38
N LEU A 243 -13.91 -4.23 8.94
CA LEU A 243 -12.53 -4.55 9.31
C LEU A 243 -12.09 -3.84 10.59
N PRO A 244 -11.46 -4.55 11.55
CA PRO A 244 -10.98 -3.95 12.79
C PRO A 244 -9.94 -2.85 12.56
N GLU A 245 -9.11 -2.97 11.53
CA GLU A 245 -8.09 -1.98 11.18
C GLU A 245 -8.71 -0.63 10.78
N ALA A 246 -9.81 -0.66 10.02
CA ALA A 246 -10.55 0.56 9.67
C ALA A 246 -11.17 1.21 10.92
N ARG A 247 -11.76 0.40 11.81
CA ARG A 247 -12.35 0.89 13.06
C ARG A 247 -11.30 1.47 14.01
N GLU A 248 -10.10 0.90 14.05
CA GLU A 248 -8.98 1.43 14.85
C GLU A 248 -8.49 2.77 14.30
N ALA A 249 -8.28 2.87 12.99
CA ALA A 249 -7.95 4.14 12.35
C ALA A 249 -9.03 5.21 12.61
N ALA A 250 -10.31 4.83 12.60
CA ALA A 250 -11.41 5.73 12.93
C ALA A 250 -11.35 6.23 14.38
N ARG A 251 -11.00 5.37 15.36
CA ARG A 251 -10.82 5.79 16.76
C ARG A 251 -9.72 6.84 16.90
N ASN A 252 -8.58 6.62 16.25
CA ASN A 252 -7.47 7.57 16.26
C ASN A 252 -7.85 8.89 15.57
N LEU A 253 -8.57 8.81 14.45
CA LEU A 253 -9.11 9.99 13.77
C LEU A 253 -10.03 10.81 14.69
N VAL A 254 -10.94 10.15 15.41
CA VAL A 254 -11.83 10.82 16.39
C VAL A 254 -11.03 11.52 17.48
N ILE A 255 -10.00 10.86 18.01
CA ILE A 255 -9.14 11.42 19.05
C ILE A 255 -8.43 12.68 18.53
N SER A 256 -7.80 12.62 17.36
CA SER A 256 -7.11 13.79 16.79
C SER A 256 -8.06 14.97 16.55
N ILE A 257 -9.27 14.71 16.06
CA ILE A 257 -10.27 15.78 15.87
C ILE A 257 -10.70 16.36 17.22
N PHE A 258 -10.96 15.52 18.22
CA PHE A 258 -11.34 15.96 19.56
C PHE A 258 -10.26 16.84 20.21
N GLU A 259 -9.01 16.38 20.17
CA GLU A 259 -7.87 17.09 20.74
C GLU A 259 -7.71 18.47 20.09
N ALA A 260 -7.75 18.54 18.75
CA ALA A 260 -7.63 19.81 18.02
C ALA A 260 -8.84 20.73 18.22
N TYR A 261 -10.07 20.19 18.20
CA TYR A 261 -11.30 20.97 18.32
C TYR A 261 -11.50 21.56 19.72
N THR A 262 -11.06 20.84 20.76
CA THR A 262 -11.30 21.21 22.16
C THR A 262 -10.05 21.74 22.87
N GLU A 263 -8.95 21.98 22.15
CA GLU A 263 -7.65 22.37 22.72
C GLU A 263 -7.78 23.49 23.76
N ASN A 264 -8.53 24.54 23.40
CA ASN A 264 -8.71 25.78 24.17
C ASN A 264 -10.02 25.84 24.96
N GLU A 265 -10.78 24.75 25.02
CA GLU A 265 -12.09 24.72 25.70
C GLU A 265 -11.93 24.27 27.15
N GLU A 266 -12.55 25.00 28.10
CA GLU A 266 -12.55 24.61 29.52
C GLU A 266 -13.38 23.34 29.75
N GLN A 267 -14.54 23.24 29.08
CA GLN A 267 -15.46 22.11 29.16
C GLN A 267 -15.35 21.25 27.89
N LYS A 268 -14.18 20.62 27.68
CA LYS A 268 -13.87 19.85 26.46
C LYS A 268 -14.94 18.82 26.09
N GLN A 269 -15.34 17.98 27.05
CA GLN A 269 -16.30 16.90 26.79
C GLN A 269 -17.70 17.42 26.47
N GLU A 270 -18.17 18.47 27.16
CA GLU A 270 -19.48 19.06 26.88
C GLU A 270 -19.49 19.72 25.49
N THR A 271 -18.43 20.47 25.17
CA THR A 271 -18.26 21.12 23.87
C THR A 271 -18.22 20.09 22.73
N TRP A 272 -17.48 19.00 22.91
CA TRP A 272 -17.42 17.89 21.96
C TRP A 272 -18.76 17.17 21.81
N GLN A 273 -19.44 16.90 22.92
CA GLN A 273 -20.75 16.24 22.91
C GLN A 273 -21.79 17.08 22.17
N ASN A 274 -21.85 18.38 22.45
CA ASN A 274 -22.75 19.31 21.76
C ASN A 274 -22.46 19.36 20.26
N PHE A 275 -21.18 19.45 19.89
CA PHE A 275 -20.76 19.40 18.48
C PHE A 275 -21.21 18.11 17.80
N CYS A 276 -20.98 16.94 18.42
CA CYS A 276 -21.37 15.65 17.86
C CYS A 276 -22.89 15.50 17.75
N GLN A 277 -23.66 15.92 18.76
CA GLN A 277 -25.12 15.82 18.76
C GLN A 277 -25.77 16.72 17.71
N PHE A 278 -25.18 17.89 17.45
CA PHE A 278 -25.70 18.82 16.45
C PHE A 278 -25.41 18.34 15.01
N ASN A 279 -24.28 17.68 14.79
CA ASN A 279 -23.78 17.37 13.45
C ASN A 279 -23.95 15.90 13.02
N LEU A 280 -24.25 14.98 13.94
CA LEU A 280 -24.38 13.56 13.65
C LEU A 280 -25.75 12.98 14.09
N PRO A 281 -26.24 11.92 13.43
CA PRO A 281 -27.34 11.11 13.95
C PRO A 281 -27.04 10.60 15.37
N THR A 282 -28.07 10.44 16.20
CA THR A 282 -27.94 10.09 17.63
C THR A 282 -27.02 8.89 17.88
N ILE A 283 -27.12 7.81 17.09
CA ILE A 283 -26.31 6.60 17.24
C ILE A 283 -24.82 6.88 16.95
N HIS A 284 -24.54 7.65 15.89
CA HIS A 284 -23.18 8.03 15.51
C HIS A 284 -22.58 8.96 16.57
N SER A 285 -23.34 9.98 17.01
CA SER A 285 -22.93 10.90 18.08
C SER A 285 -22.53 10.15 19.35
N GLN A 286 -23.38 9.24 19.85
CA GLN A 286 -23.08 8.44 21.03
C GLN A 286 -21.82 7.58 20.88
N SER A 287 -21.63 7.00 19.70
CA SER A 287 -20.47 6.15 19.41
C SER A 287 -19.17 6.95 19.41
N ILE A 288 -19.19 8.14 18.80
CA ILE A 288 -18.04 9.06 18.71
C ILE A 288 -17.67 9.62 20.09
N VAL A 289 -18.65 10.13 20.84
CA VAL A 289 -18.43 10.70 22.19
C VAL A 289 -17.86 9.66 23.15
N LYS A 290 -18.28 8.39 23.04
CA LYS A 290 -17.76 7.30 23.89
C LYS A 290 -16.26 7.07 23.71
N ILE A 291 -15.70 7.29 22.51
CA ILE A 291 -14.26 7.10 22.24
C ILE A 291 -13.43 8.08 23.07
N THR A 292 -13.85 9.33 23.15
CA THR A 292 -13.11 10.40 23.85
C THR A 292 -13.41 10.47 25.34
N SER A 293 -14.51 9.86 25.79
CA SER A 293 -14.88 9.79 27.22
C SER A 293 -14.00 8.83 28.04
N SER A 294 -13.19 8.01 27.36
CA SER A 294 -12.31 7.01 28.01
C SER A 294 -10.85 7.49 28.13
N GLN A 295 -10.57 8.74 27.74
CA GLN A 295 -9.27 9.40 27.90
C GLN A 295 -9.12 10.03 29.28
#